data_AF-A0A920UDD1-F1
#
_entry.id   AF-A0A920UDD1-F1
#
_cell.length_a   1.000
_cell.length_b   1.000
_cell.length_c   1.000
_cell.angle_alpha   90.00
_cell.angle_beta   90.00
_cell.angle_gamma   90.00
#
_symmetry.space_group_name_H-M   'P 1'
#
loop_
_entity.id
_entity.type
_entity.pdbx_description
1 polymer ?
#
loop_
_entity_poly.entity_id
_entity_poly.type
_entity_poly.pdbx_seq_one_letter_code
_entity_poly.pdbx_strand_id
1 'polypeptide(L)' 'MLELNMDMEADLGIDSIKRVEIMWSLQESLQDLPSLGANDVAELRTVGQIIDYIKSAFQTIQRELLHQNR' A
#
# COMPACT_ATOMS: atom_id res chain seq x y z
N MET A 1 -15.08 -13.16 -6.05
CA MET A 1 -14.92 -12.43 -4.77
C MET A 1 -13.42 -12.25 -4.56
N LEU A 2 -12.94 -11.09 -4.13
CA LEU A 2 -11.50 -10.85 -3.93
C LEU A 2 -11.08 -11.41 -2.57
N GLU A 3 -10.01 -12.20 -2.54
CA GLU A 3 -9.44 -12.79 -1.32
C GLU A 3 -8.09 -12.14 -0.99
N LEU A 4 -7.75 -12.05 0.29
CA LEU A 4 -6.51 -11.37 0.75
C LEU A 4 -5.24 -12.12 0.35
N ASN A 5 -5.33 -13.43 0.12
CA ASN A 5 -4.22 -14.28 -0.27
C ASN A 5 -4.04 -14.39 -1.80
N MET A 6 -4.91 -13.75 -2.60
CA MET A 6 -4.76 -13.73 -4.05
C MET A 6 -3.46 -13.03 -4.45
N ASP A 7 -2.69 -13.69 -5.29
CA ASP A 7 -1.49 -13.14 -5.92
C ASP A 7 -1.91 -12.14 -6.99
N MET A 8 -1.33 -10.94 -6.92
CA MET A 8 -1.66 -9.85 -7.82
C MET A 8 -1.33 -10.16 -9.26
N GLU A 9 -0.26 -10.91 -9.53
CA GLU A 9 0.15 -11.22 -10.89
C GLU A 9 -0.53 -12.51 -11.38
N ALA A 10 -0.44 -13.59 -10.59
CA ALA A 10 -0.91 -14.91 -11.00
C ALA A 10 -2.44 -15.06 -10.96
N ASP A 11 -3.11 -14.47 -9.96
CA ASP A 11 -4.58 -14.59 -9.81
C ASP A 11 -5.32 -13.38 -10.40
N LEU A 12 -4.75 -12.17 -10.31
CA LEU A 12 -5.42 -10.92 -10.72
C LEU A 12 -4.89 -10.30 -12.02
N GLY A 13 -3.76 -10.76 -12.56
CA GLY A 13 -3.16 -10.22 -13.80
C GLY A 13 -2.65 -8.77 -13.67
N ILE A 14 -2.34 -8.34 -12.45
CA ILE A 14 -1.74 -7.06 -12.09
C ILE A 14 -0.22 -7.25 -12.03
N ASP A 15 0.45 -6.85 -13.10
CA ASP A 15 1.90 -6.84 -13.21
C ASP A 15 2.57 -5.85 -12.23
N SER A 16 3.91 -5.89 -12.14
CA SER A 16 4.68 -5.00 -11.26
C SER A 16 4.56 -3.51 -11.62
N ILE A 17 4.30 -3.16 -12.89
CA ILE A 17 4.16 -1.77 -13.33
C ILE A 17 2.83 -1.22 -12.82
N LYS A 18 1.74 -1.95 -13.04
CA LYS A 18 0.40 -1.59 -12.55
C LYS A 18 0.35 -1.51 -11.04
N ARG A 19 1.08 -2.37 -10.32
CA ARG A 19 1.19 -2.26 -8.85
C ARG A 19 1.80 -0.93 -8.43
N VAL A 20 2.89 -0.50 -9.08
CA VAL A 20 3.50 0.81 -8.81
C VAL A 20 2.53 1.94 -9.12
N GLU A 21 1.83 1.89 -10.26
CA GLU A 21 0.82 2.91 -10.62
C GLU A 21 -0.32 3.00 -9.60
N ILE A 22 -0.88 1.86 -9.17
CA ILE A 22 -1.93 1.82 -8.13
C ILE A 22 -1.43 2.46 -6.84
N MET A 23 -0.23 2.10 -6.38
CA MET A 23 0.35 2.67 -5.17
C MET A 23 0.60 4.17 -5.30
N TRP A 24 0.99 4.63 -6.48
CA TRP A 24 1.19 6.05 -6.75
C TRP A 24 -0.13 6.83 -6.69
N SER A 25 -1.18 6.31 -7.34
CA SER A 25 -2.52 6.91 -7.27
C SER A 25 -3.08 6.93 -5.84
N LEU A 26 -2.76 5.92 -5.02
CA LEU A 26 -3.14 5.88 -3.61
C LEU A 26 -2.40 6.96 -2.80
N GLN A 27 -1.09 7.16 -3.05
CA GLN A 27 -0.31 8.22 -2.41
C GLN A 27 -0.78 9.62 -2.82
N GLU A 28 -1.17 9.82 -4.08
CA GLU A 28 -1.76 11.10 -4.53
C GLU A 28 -3.11 11.38 -3.85
N SER A 29 -3.93 10.34 -3.67
CA SER A 29 -5.22 10.44 -3.00
C SER A 29 -5.09 10.63 -1.49
N LEU A 30 -3.99 10.15 -0.90
CA LEU A 30 -3.72 10.14 0.53
C LEU A 30 -2.36 10.79 0.78
N GLN A 31 -2.33 12.13 0.84
CA GLN A 31 -1.10 12.93 0.90
C GLN A 31 -0.16 12.60 2.08
N ASP A 32 -0.70 12.01 3.15
CA ASP A 32 0.08 11.65 4.34
C ASP A 32 0.71 10.25 4.25
N LEU A 33 0.42 9.46 3.21
CA LEU A 33 1.00 8.12 3.07
C LEU A 33 2.50 8.20 2.79
N PRO A 34 3.33 7.40 3.48
CA PRO A 34 4.75 7.31 3.19
C PRO A 34 4.98 6.90 1.74
N SER A 35 5.90 7.61 1.09
CA SER A 35 6.38 7.29 -0.23
C SER A 35 7.06 5.92 -0.22
N LEU A 36 6.73 5.08 -1.20
CA LEU A 36 7.33 3.77 -1.41
C LEU A 36 8.18 3.79 -2.66
N GLY A 37 9.33 3.12 -2.60
CA GLY A 37 10.09 2.81 -3.80
C GLY A 37 9.40 1.74 -4.63
N ALA A 38 9.69 1.72 -5.93
CA ALA A 38 9.20 0.67 -6.84
C ALA A 38 9.62 -0.75 -6.37
N ASN A 39 10.78 -0.87 -5.74
CA ASN A 39 11.25 -2.14 -5.17
C ASN A 39 10.37 -2.62 -4.01
N ASP A 40 9.98 -1.72 -3.11
CA ASP A 40 9.14 -2.05 -1.97
C ASP A 40 7.74 -2.50 -2.43
N VAL A 41 7.20 -1.82 -3.44
CA VAL A 41 5.92 -2.19 -4.07
C VAL A 41 6.00 -3.57 -4.74
N ALA A 42 7.15 -3.90 -5.35
CA ALA A 42 7.34 -5.20 -6.00
C ALA A 42 7.32 -6.38 -5.01
N GLU A 43 7.68 -6.15 -3.74
CA GLU A 43 7.62 -7.15 -2.67
C GLU A 43 6.18 -7.42 -2.18
N LEU A 44 5.27 -6.46 -2.37
CA LEU A 44 3.85 -6.65 -2.13
C LEU A 44 3.29 -7.47 -3.30
N ARG A 45 3.08 -8.77 -3.09
CA ARG A 45 2.59 -9.72 -4.09
C ARG A 45 1.12 -10.07 -3.91
N THR A 46 0.57 -9.94 -2.71
CA THR A 46 -0.84 -10.25 -2.44
C THR A 46 -1.66 -9.01 -2.10
N VAL A 47 -2.97 -9.11 -2.30
CA VAL A 47 -3.93 -8.05 -1.89
C VAL A 47 -3.82 -7.76 -0.40
N GLY A 48 -3.64 -8.81 0.43
CA GLY A 48 -3.47 -8.69 1.86
C GLY A 48 -2.23 -7.88 2.24
N GLN A 49 -1.11 -8.10 1.55
CA GLN A 49 0.13 -7.35 1.81
C GLN A 49 -0.03 -5.84 1.52
N ILE A 50 -0.71 -5.47 0.43
CA ILE A 50 -1.03 -4.06 0.16
C ILE A 50 -1.91 -3.46 1.27
N ILE A 51 -2.95 -4.18 1.67
CA ILE A 51 -3.87 -3.71 2.71
C ILE A 51 -3.14 -3.55 4.05
N ASP A 52 -2.29 -4.51 4.42
CA ASP A 52 -1.52 -4.47 5.66
C ASP A 52 -0.51 -3.32 5.65
N TYR A 53 0.14 -3.08 4.50
CA TYR A 53 0.99 -1.91 4.31
C TYR A 53 0.23 -0.60 4.56
N ILE A 54 -0.92 -0.42 3.90
CA ILE A 54 -1.74 0.78 4.03
C ILE A 54 -2.20 0.96 5.49
N LYS A 55 -2.65 -0.11 6.16
CA LYS A 55 -3.03 -0.08 7.58
C LYS A 55 -1.86 0.35 8.47
N SER A 56 -0.67 -0.20 8.24
CA SER A 56 0.54 0.17 8.98
C SER A 56 0.88 1.65 8.79
N ALA A 57 0.82 2.13 7.54
CA ALA A 57 1.03 3.54 7.20
C ALA A 57 0.05 4.45 7.96
N PHE A 58 -1.25 4.13 7.94
CA PHE A 58 -2.26 4.89 8.69
C PHE A 58 -1.99 4.89 10.20
N GLN A 59 -1.57 3.78 10.79
CA GLN A 59 -1.23 3.72 12.21
C GLN A 59 -0.02 4.59 12.56
N THR A 60 0.96 4.70 11.67
CA THR A 60 2.11 5.60 11.86
C THR A 60 1.65 7.05 11.83
N ILE A 61 0.90 7.45 10.80
CA ILE A 61 0.35 8.82 10.65
C ILE A 61 -0.50 9.21 11.85
N GLN A 62 -1.41 8.33 12.29
CA GLN A 62 -2.25 8.58 13.47
C GLN A 62 -1.43 8.77 14.74
N ARG A 63 -0.33 8.03 14.92
CA ARG A 63 0.57 8.22 16.06
C ARG A 63 1.30 9.56 16.01
N GLU A 64 1.78 9.96 14.84
CA GLU A 64 2.45 11.24 14.63
C GLU A 64 1.52 12.43 14.99
N LEU A 65 0.28 12.38 14.50
CA LEU A 65 -0.74 13.41 14.75
C LEU A 65 -1.14 13.49 16.23
N LEU A 66 -1.21 12.35 16.94
CA LEU A 66 -1.51 12.33 18.37
C LEU A 66 -0.35 12.85 19.23
N HIS A 67 0.90 12.74 18.77
CA HIS A 67 2.07 13.24 19.49
C HIS A 67 2.38 14.72 19.23
N GLN A 68 1.92 15.30 18.13
CA GLN A 68 2.11 16.74 17.85
C GLN A 68 1.21 17.68 18.67
N ASN A 69 0.16 17.18 19.33
CA ASN A 69 -0.83 18.00 20.04
C ASN A 69 -0.64 17.97 21.58
N ARG A 70 0.57 17.70 22.05
CA ARG A 70 0.99 17.72 23.47
C ARG A 70 2.15 18.69 23.65
#